data_AF-A0AAN7KJH5-F1
#
_entry.id   AF-A0AAN7KJH5-F1
#
_cell.length_a   1.000
_cell.length_b   1.000
_cell.length_c   1.000
_cell.angle_alpha   90.00
_cell.angle_beta   90.00
_cell.angle_gamma   90.00
#
_symmetry.space_group_name_H-M   'P 1'
#
loop_
_entity.id
_entity.type
_entity.pdbx_description
1 polymer ?
#
loop_
_entity_poly.entity_id
_entity_poly.type
_entity_poly.pdbx_seq_one_letter_code
_entity_poly.pdbx_strand_id
1 'polypeptide(L)'
;MVPLGWAPGVMGLILAAAISLYANVLIAKLHVLGGKRHIRYRDLAGHIYGRKAYSLTWGLQYVNLFMINTGFIILAGSSLKTIYVLFRDDHTMKLPYFIAIVGFVCAMFAIEIPHLSALRIWLGFSTFFSLVYYYSICTGLKRWD
;
A
#
# COMPACT_ATOMS: atom_id res chain seq x y z
N MET A 1 -12.88 11.76 17.25
CA MET A 1 -13.21 11.11 15.97
C MET A 1 -14.17 10.00 16.33
N VAL A 2 -15.46 10.12 16.02
CA VAL A 2 -16.46 9.10 16.40
C VAL A 2 -16.09 7.81 15.67
N PRO A 3 -15.86 6.69 16.37
CA PRO A 3 -15.61 5.42 15.70
C PRO A 3 -16.90 5.04 15.00
N LEU A 4 -16.95 5.22 13.68
CA LEU A 4 -17.91 4.49 12.86
C LEU A 4 -17.72 3.03 13.24
N GLY A 5 -18.75 2.40 13.81
CA GLY A 5 -18.68 1.04 14.28
C GLY A 5 -18.14 0.10 13.20
N TRP A 6 -17.74 -1.10 13.61
CA TRP A 6 -17.21 -2.11 12.69
C TRP A 6 -18.09 -2.31 11.42
N ALA A 7 -19.41 -2.22 11.57
CA ALA A 7 -20.37 -2.38 10.48
C ALA A 7 -20.22 -1.37 9.31
N PRO A 8 -20.29 -0.03 9.50
CA PRO A 8 -20.07 0.91 8.40
C PRO A 8 -18.65 0.85 7.82
N GLY A 9 -17.64 0.47 8.62
CA GLY A 9 -16.28 0.23 8.12
C GLY A 9 -16.21 -0.95 7.13
N VAL A 10 -16.80 -2.10 7.51
CA VAL A 10 -16.87 -3.30 6.65
C VAL A 10 -17.69 -3.02 5.39
N MET A 11 -18.84 -2.36 5.51
CA MET A 11 -19.67 -1.97 4.37
C MET A 11 -18.91 -1.04 3.41
N GLY A 12 -18.16 -0.07 3.94
CA GLY A 12 -17.31 0.81 3.13
C GLY A 12 -16.21 0.05 2.39
N LEU A 13 -15.56 -0.93 3.04
CA LEU A 13 -14.54 -1.77 2.40
C LEU A 13 -15.10 -2.64 1.28
N ILE A 14 -16.27 -3.25 1.50
CA ILE A 14 -16.96 -4.05 0.48
C ILE A 14 -17.33 -3.17 -0.72
N LEU A 15 -17.87 -1.97 -0.46
CA LEU A 15 -18.24 -1.03 -1.52
C LEU A 15 -17.00 -0.57 -2.31
N ALA A 16 -15.91 -0.22 -1.63
CA ALA A 16 -14.65 0.16 -2.27
C ALA A 16 -14.07 -0.99 -3.11
N ALA A 17 -14.13 -2.23 -2.62
CA ALA A 17 -13.70 -3.42 -3.35
C ALA A 17 -14.57 -3.66 -4.60
N ALA A 18 -15.89 -3.52 -4.49
CA ALA A 18 -16.82 -3.67 -5.61
C ALA A 18 -16.59 -2.61 -6.69
N ILE A 19 -16.42 -1.33 -6.31
CA ILE A 19 -16.10 -0.24 -7.24
C ILE A 19 -14.75 -0.50 -7.93
N SER A 20 -13.74 -0.94 -7.18
CA SER A 20 -12.42 -1.26 -7.73
C SER A 20 -12.46 -2.43 -8.72
N LEU A 21 -13.21 -3.49 -8.40
CA LEU A 21 -13.42 -4.63 -9.30
C LEU A 21 -14.17 -4.20 -10.57
N TYR A 22 -15.22 -3.40 -10.42
CA TYR A 22 -15.97 -2.88 -11.56
C TYR A 22 -15.08 -2.05 -12.49
N ALA A 23 -14.27 -1.15 -11.94
CA ALA A 23 -13.30 -0.39 -12.71
C ALA A 23 -12.29 -1.30 -13.46
N ASN A 24 -11.74 -2.31 -12.78
CA ASN A 24 -10.82 -3.27 -13.40
C ASN A 24 -11.47 -4.10 -14.51
N VAL A 25 -12.72 -4.54 -14.33
CA VAL A 25 -13.49 -5.28 -15.36
C VAL A 25 -13.82 -4.37 -16.55
N LEU A 26 -14.18 -3.11 -16.31
CA LEU A 26 -14.43 -2.13 -17.39
C LEU A 26 -13.18 -1.92 -18.24
N ILE A 27 -12.01 -1.80 -17.59
CA ILE A 27 -10.74 -1.67 -18.28
C ILE A 27 -10.37 -2.96 -19.03
N ALA A 28 -10.62 -4.13 -18.46
CA ALA A 28 -10.40 -5.42 -19.12
C ALA A 28 -11.30 -5.62 -20.35
N LYS A 29 -12.55 -5.15 -20.30
CA LYS A 29 -13.45 -5.13 -21.46
C LYS A 29 -13.00 -4.14 -22.53
N LEU A 30 -12.46 -2.98 -22.13
CA LEU A 30 -11.81 -2.06 -23.06
C LEU A 30 -10.62 -2.73 -23.76
N HIS A 31 -9.82 -3.57 -23.09
CA HIS A 31 -8.71 -4.29 -23.71
C HIS A 31 -9.10 -5.10 -24.96
N VAL A 32 -10.36 -5.57 -25.06
CA VAL A 32 -10.82 -6.49 -26.14
C VAL A 32 -11.60 -5.77 -27.26
N LEU A 33 -11.83 -4.46 -27.15
CA LEU A 33 -12.53 -3.69 -28.19
C LEU A 33 -11.67 -3.57 -29.47
N GLY A 34 -12.07 -4.30 -30.51
CA GLY A 34 -11.55 -4.15 -31.87
C GLY A 34 -10.74 -5.31 -32.45
N GLY A 35 -10.73 -6.51 -31.84
CA GLY A 35 -10.18 -7.72 -32.48
C GLY A 35 -8.67 -7.70 -32.77
N LYS A 36 -7.93 -6.67 -32.31
CA LYS A 36 -6.47 -6.62 -32.34
C LYS A 36 -5.91 -6.42 -30.93
N ARG A 37 -4.98 -7.29 -30.53
CA ARG A 37 -4.22 -7.23 -29.27
C ARG A 37 -3.42 -5.92 -29.21
N HIS A 38 -3.95 -4.91 -28.53
CA HIS A 38 -3.19 -3.70 -28.23
C HIS A 38 -2.54 -3.84 -26.85
N ILE A 39 -1.25 -4.21 -26.87
CA ILE A 39 -0.37 -4.46 -25.71
C ILE A 39 -0.05 -3.18 -24.89
N ARG A 40 -0.67 -2.04 -25.19
CA ARG A 40 -0.40 -0.76 -24.50
C ARG A 40 -1.70 0.02 -24.26
N TYR A 41 -1.99 0.29 -22.98
CA TYR A 41 -3.05 1.17 -22.43
C TYR A 41 -3.20 2.55 -23.11
N ARG A 42 -2.22 2.95 -23.93
CA ARG A 42 -1.98 4.30 -24.39
C ARG A 42 -2.67 4.66 -25.70
N ASP A 43 -2.85 3.70 -26.62
CA ASP A 43 -3.47 3.98 -27.92
C ASP A 43 -5.00 3.86 -27.89
N LEU A 44 -5.55 3.00 -27.03
CA LEU A 44 -6.99 2.75 -27.00
C LEU A 44 -7.80 3.87 -26.30
N ALA A 45 -7.26 4.43 -25.22
CA ALA A 45 -7.87 5.57 -24.53
C ALA A 45 -7.79 6.87 -25.37
N GLY A 46 -6.73 7.02 -26.17
CA GLY A 46 -6.56 8.14 -27.09
C GLY A 46 -7.58 8.14 -28.24
N HIS A 47 -7.99 6.96 -28.70
CA HIS A 47 -8.93 6.83 -29.83
C HIS A 47 -10.39 7.04 -29.43
N ILE A 48 -10.79 6.70 -28.19
CA ILE A 48 -12.19 6.79 -27.74
C ILE A 48 -12.50 8.07 -26.94
N TYR A 49 -11.56 8.60 -26.15
CA TYR A 49 -11.83 9.67 -25.18
C TYR A 49 -11.02 10.96 -25.40
N GLY A 50 -10.15 10.98 -26.41
CA GLY A 50 -9.32 12.12 -26.78
C GLY A 50 -8.11 12.37 -25.87
N ARG A 51 -7.16 13.16 -26.37
CA ARG A 51 -5.84 13.43 -25.75
C ARG A 51 -5.91 14.01 -24.33
N LYS A 52 -7.05 14.60 -23.94
CA LYS A 52 -7.29 15.19 -22.60
C LYS A 52 -7.51 14.14 -21.51
N ALA A 53 -8.27 13.07 -21.78
CA ALA A 53 -8.51 12.02 -20.80
C ALA A 53 -7.24 11.23 -20.48
N TYR A 54 -6.37 11.03 -21.48
CA TYR A 54 -5.05 10.41 -21.32
C TYR A 54 -4.16 11.21 -20.35
N SER A 55 -4.08 12.53 -20.52
CA SER A 55 -3.31 13.38 -19.60
C SER A 55 -3.88 13.37 -18.19
N LEU A 56 -5.21 13.30 -18.06
CA LEU A 56 -5.89 13.22 -16.77
C LEU A 56 -5.60 11.89 -16.06
N THR A 57 -5.66 10.75 -16.76
CA THR A 57 -5.35 9.44 -16.15
C THR A 57 -3.89 9.34 -15.77
N TRP A 58 -3.00 9.86 -16.60
CA TRP A 58 -1.56 9.94 -16.31
C TRP A 58 -1.30 10.77 -15.04
N GLY A 59 -1.93 11.94 -14.93
CA GLY A 59 -1.83 12.79 -13.73
C GLY A 59 -2.39 12.11 -12.48
N LEU A 60 -3.58 11.53 -12.56
CA LEU A 60 -4.21 10.81 -11.45
C LEU A 60 -3.39 9.61 -10.99
N GLN A 61 -2.83 8.82 -11.91
CA GLN A 61 -1.98 7.68 -11.54
C GLN A 61 -0.69 8.14 -10.85
N TYR A 62 -0.06 9.20 -11.33
CA TYR A 62 1.16 9.73 -10.72
C TYR A 62 0.90 10.30 -9.32
N VAL A 63 -0.18 11.07 -9.16
CA VAL A 63 -0.63 11.58 -7.87
C VAL A 63 -0.97 10.44 -6.92
N ASN A 64 -1.70 9.43 -7.38
CA ASN A 64 -2.06 8.27 -6.56
C ASN A 64 -0.82 7.50 -6.10
N LEU A 65 0.12 7.26 -7.01
CA LEU A 65 1.38 6.59 -6.69
C LEU A 65 2.17 7.39 -5.64
N PHE A 66 2.31 8.69 -5.83
CA PHE A 66 3.03 9.56 -4.90
C PHE A 66 2.36 9.61 -3.52
N MET A 67 1.03 9.76 -3.49
CA MET A 67 0.26 9.88 -2.25
C MET A 67 0.25 8.56 -1.46
N ILE A 68 0.10 7.41 -2.13
CA ILE A 68 0.16 6.09 -1.47
C ILE A 68 1.55 5.83 -0.91
N ASN A 69 2.62 6.10 -1.67
CA ASN A 69 4.00 5.91 -1.20
C ASN A 69 4.31 6.79 0.02
N THR A 70 3.93 8.07 -0.04
CA THR A 70 4.10 9.00 1.09
C THR A 70 3.28 8.57 2.30
N GLY A 71 2.02 8.18 2.09
CA GLY A 71 1.13 7.69 3.14
C GLY A 71 1.66 6.43 3.82
N PHE A 72 2.25 5.50 3.06
CA PHE A 72 2.86 4.29 3.60
C PHE A 72 4.05 4.59 4.51
N ILE A 73 4.94 5.52 4.11
CA ILE A 73 6.09 5.94 4.93
C ILE A 73 5.62 6.59 6.24
N ILE A 74 4.59 7.44 6.19
CA ILE A 74 4.01 8.09 7.38
C ILE A 74 3.39 7.05 8.31
N LEU A 75 2.60 6.12 7.76
CA LEU A 75 1.94 5.07 8.53
C LEU A 75 2.97 4.17 9.24
N ALA A 76 4.01 3.74 8.51
CA ALA A 76 5.09 2.95 9.07
C ALA A 76 5.89 3.71 10.14
N GLY A 77 6.17 5.00 9.94
CA GLY A 77 6.80 5.84 10.97
C GLY A 77 5.94 5.99 12.24
N SER A 78 4.62 6.08 12.08
CA SER A 78 3.67 6.10 13.20
C SER A 78 3.65 4.77 13.96
N SER A 79 3.59 3.64 13.24
CA SER A 79 3.66 2.30 13.84
C SER A 79 4.97 2.07 14.60
N LEU A 80 6.11 2.50 14.03
CA LEU A 80 7.41 2.37 14.67
C LEU A 80 7.50 3.19 15.96
N LYS A 81 6.93 4.41 15.96
CA LYS A 81 6.82 5.22 17.19
C LYS A 81 6.00 4.50 18.26
N THR A 82 4.87 3.89 17.90
CA THR A 82 4.04 3.15 18.87
C THR A 82 4.78 1.96 19.48
N ILE A 83 5.54 1.21 18.67
CA ILE A 83 6.38 0.11 19.16
C ILE A 83 7.47 0.65 20.09
N TYR A 84 8.13 1.76 19.73
CA TYR A 84 9.17 2.36 20.58
C TYR A 84 8.63 2.78 21.96
N VAL A 85 7.46 3.45 21.99
CA VAL A 85 6.79 3.85 23.23
C VAL A 85 6.39 2.63 24.06
N LEU A 86 6.00 1.51 23.43
CA LEU A 86 5.64 0.28 24.14
C LEU A 86 6.83 -0.37 24.87
N PHE A 87 8.05 -0.26 24.32
CA PHE A 87 9.25 -0.88 24.88
C PHE A 87 10.08 0.05 25.77
N ARG A 88 9.95 1.37 25.61
CA ARG A 88 10.75 2.36 26.35
C ARG A 88 9.93 3.61 26.62
N ASP A 89 9.64 3.88 27.89
CA ASP A 89 8.85 5.02 28.38
C ASP A 89 9.53 6.40 28.22
N ASP A 90 10.59 6.50 27.41
CA ASP A 90 11.38 7.72 27.27
C ASP A 90 10.78 8.61 26.15
N HIS A 91 9.93 9.56 26.54
CA HIS A 91 9.11 10.40 25.68
C HIS A 91 9.85 11.52 24.91
N THR A 92 11.11 11.31 24.51
CA THR A 92 11.93 12.40 23.95
C THR A 92 12.04 12.44 22.43
N MET A 93 11.70 11.35 21.71
CA MET A 93 11.87 11.31 20.24
C MET A 93 10.63 11.75 19.45
N LYS A 94 10.80 12.79 18.63
CA LYS A 94 9.74 13.34 17.76
C LYS A 94 9.40 12.38 16.61
N LEU A 95 8.11 12.24 16.30
CA LEU A 95 7.57 11.46 15.17
C LEU A 95 8.33 11.63 13.84
N PRO A 96 8.74 12.83 13.40
CA PRO A 96 9.51 13.01 12.17
C PRO A 96 10.82 12.22 12.10
N TYR A 97 11.47 11.93 13.23
CA TYR A 97 12.69 11.11 13.21
C TYR A 97 12.39 9.65 12.83
N PHE A 98 11.30 9.08 13.35
CA PHE A 98 10.85 7.75 12.96
C PHE A 98 10.43 7.70 11.48
N ILE A 99 9.76 8.74 10.99
CA ILE A 99 9.42 8.87 9.56
C ILE A 99 10.69 8.95 8.70
N ALA A 100 11.72 9.69 9.14
CA ALA A 100 12.98 9.80 8.42
C ALA A 100 13.74 8.45 8.39
N ILE A 101 13.76 7.70 9.50
CA ILE A 101 14.36 6.35 9.57
C ILE A 101 13.63 5.41 8.62
N VAL A 102 12.29 5.38 8.68
CA VAL A 102 11.48 4.55 7.77
C VAL A 102 11.68 4.97 6.31
N GLY A 103 11.72 6.26 6.03
CA GLY A 103 11.99 6.79 4.69
C GLY A 103 13.36 6.38 4.16
N PHE A 104 14.39 6.41 5.01
CA PHE A 104 15.74 5.96 4.67
C PHE A 104 15.77 4.45 4.37
N VAL A 105 15.15 3.64 5.23
CA VAL A 105 15.03 2.19 5.02
C VAL A 105 14.26 1.90 3.74
N CYS A 106 13.14 2.58 3.48
CA CYS A 106 12.38 2.47 2.22
C CYS A 106 13.20 2.90 1.00
N ALA A 107 14.06 3.92 1.11
CA ALA A 107 14.93 4.35 0.02
C ALA A 107 16.02 3.32 -0.28
N MET A 108 16.61 2.69 0.76
CA MET A 108 17.51 1.55 0.58
C MET A 108 16.79 0.40 -0.13
N PHE A 109 15.58 0.06 0.30
CA PHE A 109 14.75 -0.94 -0.40
C PHE A 109 14.49 -0.56 -1.85
N ALA A 110 14.14 0.70 -2.15
CA ALA A 110 13.89 1.13 -3.52
C ALA A 110 15.11 0.96 -4.44
N ILE A 111 16.32 1.11 -3.89
CA ILE A 111 17.59 0.89 -4.61
C ILE A 111 17.91 -0.60 -4.77
N GLU A 112 17.48 -1.44 -3.83
CA GLU A 112 17.70 -2.90 -3.83
C GLU A 112 16.66 -3.69 -4.63
N ILE A 113 15.52 -3.07 -5.02
CA ILE A 113 14.45 -3.70 -5.81
C ILE A 113 14.52 -3.37 -7.33
N PRO A 114 15.66 -3.41 -8.05
CA PRO A 114 15.62 -3.43 -9.51
C PRO A 114 15.36 -4.84 -10.07
N HIS A 115 15.28 -5.88 -9.22
CA HIS A 115 15.15 -7.28 -9.64
C HIS A 115 14.03 -8.04 -8.91
N LEU A 116 13.19 -8.75 -9.68
CA LEU A 116 12.03 -9.51 -9.17
C LEU A 116 12.38 -10.63 -8.18
N SER A 117 13.64 -11.11 -8.20
CA SER A 117 14.13 -12.12 -7.25
C SER A 117 14.31 -11.56 -5.83
N ALA A 118 14.73 -10.30 -5.66
CA ALA A 118 14.84 -9.69 -4.33
C ALA A 118 13.47 -9.54 -3.65
N LEU A 119 12.42 -9.24 -4.42
CA LEU A 119 11.08 -9.09 -3.89
C LEU A 119 10.55 -10.40 -3.28
N ARG A 120 10.85 -11.55 -3.90
CA ARG A 120 10.50 -12.88 -3.34
C ARG A 120 11.24 -13.17 -2.03
N ILE A 121 12.54 -12.89 -1.97
CA ILE A 121 13.36 -13.11 -0.78
C ILE A 121 12.88 -12.21 0.37
N TRP A 122 12.57 -10.95 0.07
CA TRP A 122 12.04 -10.00 1.04
C TRP A 122 10.65 -10.39 1.55
N LEU A 123 9.78 -10.92 0.69
CA LEU A 123 8.48 -11.45 1.09
C LEU A 123 8.64 -12.63 2.06
N GLY A 124 9.64 -13.49 1.85
CA GLY A 124 9.99 -14.57 2.78
C GLY A 124 10.43 -14.03 4.15
N PHE A 125 11.29 -13.01 4.16
CA PHE A 125 11.72 -12.34 5.39
C PHE A 125 10.56 -11.67 6.14
N SER A 126 9.69 -10.93 5.45
CA SER A 126 8.50 -10.30 6.04
C SER A 126 7.53 -11.33 6.62
N THR A 127 7.36 -12.46 5.93
CA THR A 127 6.55 -13.58 6.44
C THR A 127 7.15 -14.14 7.72
N PHE A 128 8.47 -14.36 7.76
CA PHE A 128 9.16 -14.85 8.94
C PHE A 128 9.01 -13.91 10.14
N PHE A 129 9.25 -12.61 9.96
CA PHE A 129 9.06 -11.62 11.03
C PHE A 129 7.61 -11.55 11.55
N SER A 130 6.63 -11.64 10.65
CA SER A 130 5.21 -11.69 11.03
C SER A 130 4.89 -12.95 11.86
N LEU A 131 5.47 -14.10 11.51
CA LEU A 131 5.30 -15.34 12.28
C LEU A 131 5.93 -15.25 13.67
N VAL A 132 7.12 -14.66 13.78
CA VAL A 132 7.78 -14.43 15.08
C VAL A 132 6.94 -13.49 15.95
N TYR A 133 6.40 -12.41 15.37
CA TYR A 133 5.51 -11.49 16.08
C TYR A 133 4.24 -12.19 16.57
N TYR A 134 3.57 -12.97 15.72
CA TYR A 134 2.38 -13.74 16.09
C TYR A 134 2.70 -14.75 17.21
N TYR A 135 3.81 -15.47 17.09
CA TYR A 135 4.26 -16.41 18.11
C TYR A 135 4.53 -15.72 19.45
N SER A 136 5.21 -14.56 19.42
CA SER A 136 5.51 -13.75 20.60
C SER A 136 4.24 -13.30 21.33
N ILE A 137 3.21 -12.88 20.58
CA ILE A 137 1.89 -12.56 21.12
C ILE A 137 1.23 -13.81 21.74
N CYS A 138 1.23 -14.95 21.05
CA CYS A 138 0.65 -16.19 21.57
C CYS A 138 1.34 -16.66 22.85
N THR A 139 2.67 -16.57 22.93
CA THR A 139 3.40 -16.91 24.16
C THR A 139 3.20 -15.89 25.28
N GLY A 140 3.02 -14.61 24.91
CA GLY A 140 2.71 -13.53 25.84
C GLY A 140 1.31 -13.68 26.45
N LEU A 141 0.29 -13.98 25.65
CA LEU A 141 -1.07 -14.27 26.14
C LEU A 141 -1.09 -15.44 27.12
N LYS A 142 -0.33 -16.49 26.84
CA LYS A 142 -0.22 -17.68 27.70
C LYS A 142 0.47 -17.43 29.05
N ARG A 143 1.07 -16.25 29.24
CA ARG A 143 1.69 -15.81 30.50
C ARG A 143 0.71 -15.04 31.40
N TRP A 144 -0.46 -14.66 30.87
CA TRP A 144 -1.50 -13.87 31.54
C TRP A 144 -2.85 -14.61 31.71
N ASP A 145 -2.92 -15.89 31.31
CA ASP A 145 -3.94 -16.87 31.75
C ASP A 145 -3.36 -17.73 32.89
#